data_AF-A0A7Y4Y6Z7-F1
#
_entry.id   AF-A0A7Y4Y6Z7-F1
#
_cell.length_a   1.000
_cell.length_b   1.000
_cell.length_c   1.000
_cell.angle_alpha   90.00
_cell.angle_beta   90.00
_cell.angle_gamma   90.00
#
_symmetry.space_group_name_H-M   'P 1'
#
loop_
_entity.id
_entity.type
_entity.pdbx_description
1 polymer ?
#
loop_
_entity_poly.entity_id
_entity_poly.type
_entity_poly.pdbx_seq_one_letter_code
_entity_poly.pdbx_strand_id
1 'polypeptide(L)'
;MTISELENLKSRLDQIEILDHTSAHGLLRDSAIYANKVFGDNSSHVSAIQRIQFRHPSMLFNSGHHMNSDIWNQGVRDLRSALDAMSYETRLLQAPKPASLTTEKITLDWLIKHVPATLWFGAITLLVMAFSFGYAAGK
;
A
#
# COMPACT_ATOMS: atom_id res chain seq x y z
N MET A 1 6.52 -8.12 10.21
CA MET A 1 7.32 -8.41 8.98
C MET A 1 7.59 -7.07 8.33
N THR A 2 8.85 -6.78 8.03
CA THR A 2 9.35 -5.41 8.09
C THR A 2 9.80 -4.89 6.73
N ILE A 3 9.68 -3.56 6.55
CA ILE A 3 10.23 -2.83 5.40
C ILE A 3 11.71 -3.19 5.16
N SER A 4 12.46 -3.55 6.21
CA SER A 4 13.86 -3.97 6.13
C SER A 4 14.11 -5.18 5.20
N GLU A 5 13.18 -6.14 5.11
CA GLU A 5 13.33 -7.29 4.20
C GLU A 5 13.24 -6.83 2.74
N LEU A 6 12.34 -5.88 2.46
CA LEU A 6 12.16 -5.32 1.13
C LEU A 6 13.32 -4.40 0.73
N GLU A 7 13.86 -3.61 1.67
CA GLU A 7 15.08 -2.83 1.43
C GLU A 7 16.30 -3.76 1.19
N ASN A 8 16.36 -4.92 1.85
CA ASN A 8 17.38 -5.94 1.54
C ASN A 8 17.23 -6.50 0.11
N LEU A 9 16.00 -6.78 -0.33
CA LEU A 9 15.74 -7.23 -1.71
C LEU A 9 16.17 -6.17 -2.74
N LYS A 10 15.89 -4.89 -2.47
CA LYS A 10 16.35 -3.78 -3.33
C LYS A 10 17.88 -3.68 -3.36
N SER A 11 18.53 -3.75 -2.20
CA SER A 11 19.99 -3.74 -2.11
C SER A 11 20.62 -4.87 -2.93
N ARG A 12 20.06 -6.08 -2.84
CA ARG A 12 20.49 -7.23 -3.65
C ARG A 12 20.28 -7.03 -5.15
N LEU A 13 19.21 -6.34 -5.54
CA LEU A 13 18.98 -5.97 -6.95
C LEU A 13 20.03 -4.96 -7.45
N ASP A 14 20.46 -4.04 -6.60
CA ASP A 14 21.45 -3.03 -6.97
C ASP A 14 22.87 -3.60 -7.06
N GLN A 15 23.15 -4.69 -6.33
CA GLN A 15 24.44 -5.38 -6.29
C GLN A 15 24.57 -6.52 -7.28
N ILE A 16 23.51 -6.85 -8.01
CA ILE A 16 23.54 -8.01 -8.91
C ILE A 16 24.51 -7.78 -10.07
N GLU A 17 25.37 -8.75 -10.32
CA GLU A 17 26.30 -8.71 -11.46
C GLU A 17 25.53 -8.82 -12.78
N ILE A 18 25.97 -8.07 -13.79
CA ILE A 18 25.35 -8.04 -15.10
C ILE A 18 25.34 -9.46 -15.70
N LEU A 19 24.16 -9.91 -16.13
CA LEU A 19 23.92 -11.25 -16.70
C LEU A 19 24.13 -12.42 -15.73
N ASP A 20 24.20 -12.18 -14.42
CA ASP A 20 24.10 -13.26 -13.41
C ASP A 20 22.65 -13.74 -13.26
N HIS A 21 22.23 -14.60 -14.19
CA HIS A 21 20.88 -15.16 -14.22
C HIS A 21 20.56 -16.02 -12.99
N THR A 22 21.55 -16.60 -12.33
CA THR A 22 21.35 -17.45 -11.15
C THR A 22 20.92 -16.61 -9.96
N SER A 23 21.66 -15.54 -9.68
CA SER A 23 21.31 -14.58 -8.63
C SER A 23 19.99 -13.88 -8.94
N ALA A 24 19.73 -13.56 -10.21
CA ALA A 24 18.49 -12.91 -10.63
C ALA A 24 17.27 -13.80 -10.39
N HIS A 25 17.38 -15.09 -10.71
CA HIS A 25 16.30 -16.05 -10.47
C HIS A 25 16.07 -16.28 -8.97
N GLY A 26 17.14 -16.37 -8.17
CA GLY A 26 17.04 -16.41 -6.72
C GLY A 26 16.32 -15.18 -6.15
N LEU A 27 16.66 -14.00 -6.65
CA LEU A 27 16.03 -12.75 -6.23
C LEU A 27 14.55 -12.66 -6.62
N LEU A 28 14.17 -13.12 -7.82
CA LEU A 28 12.77 -13.20 -8.23
C LEU A 28 11.97 -14.11 -7.31
N ARG A 29 12.52 -15.29 -6.98
CA ARG A 29 11.88 -16.24 -6.06
C ARG A 29 11.68 -15.62 -4.68
N ASP A 30 12.72 -15.01 -4.12
CA ASP A 30 12.66 -14.41 -2.78
C ASP A 30 11.68 -13.22 -2.76
N SER A 31 11.63 -12.45 -3.85
CA SER A 31 10.67 -11.35 -4.03
C SER A 31 9.22 -11.87 -4.12
N ALA A 32 8.99 -12.97 -4.83
CA ALA A 32 7.67 -13.61 -4.91
C ALA A 32 7.22 -14.16 -3.55
N ILE A 33 8.13 -14.76 -2.78
CA ILE A 33 7.86 -15.23 -1.40
C ILE A 33 7.47 -14.06 -0.51
N TYR A 34 8.21 -12.95 -0.59
CA TYR A 34 7.87 -11.73 0.14
C TYR A 34 6.48 -11.23 -0.25
N ALA A 35 6.20 -11.12 -1.55
CA ALA A 35 4.93 -10.65 -2.08
C ALA A 35 3.74 -11.51 -1.61
N ASN A 36 3.86 -12.84 -1.72
CA ASN A 36 2.85 -13.78 -1.21
C ASN A 36 2.58 -13.59 0.28
N LYS A 37 3.63 -13.43 1.07
CA LYS A 37 3.50 -13.36 2.53
C LYS A 37 2.93 -12.02 3.02
N VAL A 38 3.19 -10.91 2.31
CA VAL A 38 2.72 -9.57 2.70
C VAL A 38 1.37 -9.22 2.06
N PHE A 39 1.16 -9.57 0.80
CA PHE A 39 -0.02 -9.16 0.02
C PHE A 39 -0.97 -10.32 -0.33
N GLY A 40 -0.55 -11.57 -0.10
CA GLY A 40 -1.32 -12.77 -0.43
C GLY A 40 -1.03 -13.33 -1.82
N ASP A 41 -1.37 -14.61 -2.00
CA ASP A 41 -1.01 -15.42 -3.18
C ASP A 41 -1.65 -14.95 -4.49
N ASN A 42 -2.76 -14.21 -4.41
CA ASN A 42 -3.48 -13.66 -5.57
C ASN A 42 -3.21 -12.16 -5.80
N SER A 43 -2.19 -11.60 -5.15
CA SER A 43 -1.87 -10.19 -5.32
C SER A 43 -1.30 -9.89 -6.71
N SER A 44 -1.58 -8.68 -7.20
CA SER A 44 -1.02 -8.17 -8.46
C SER A 44 0.52 -8.16 -8.45
N HIS A 45 1.14 -7.99 -7.28
CA HIS A 45 2.59 -8.02 -7.08
C HIS A 45 3.19 -9.38 -7.39
N VAL A 46 2.54 -10.47 -6.95
CA VAL A 46 2.98 -11.84 -7.22
C VAL A 46 2.94 -12.12 -8.72
N SER A 47 1.82 -11.76 -9.37
CA SER A 47 1.69 -11.90 -10.83
C SER A 47 2.66 -11.00 -11.60
N ALA A 48 2.97 -9.82 -11.09
CA ALA A 48 3.97 -8.93 -11.68
C ALA A 48 5.35 -9.60 -11.64
N ILE A 49 5.79 -10.07 -10.48
CA ILE A 49 7.10 -10.72 -10.30
C ILE A 49 7.24 -11.97 -11.17
N GLN A 50 6.21 -12.81 -11.24
CA GLN A 50 6.23 -14.03 -12.07
C GLN A 50 6.37 -13.77 -13.57
N ARG A 51 5.99 -12.58 -14.05
CA ARG A 51 6.12 -12.19 -15.46
C ARG A 51 7.49 -11.63 -15.80
N ILE A 52 8.31 -11.30 -14.81
CA ILE A 52 9.64 -10.72 -15.03
C ILE A 52 10.58 -11.80 -15.55
N GLN A 53 11.33 -11.45 -16.60
CA GLN A 53 12.28 -12.34 -17.23
C GLN A 53 13.63 -11.64 -17.37
N PHE A 54 14.69 -12.34 -17.00
CA PHE A 54 16.08 -11.90 -17.20
C PHE A 54 16.74 -12.57 -18.42
N ARG A 55 16.00 -13.45 -19.11
CA ARG A 55 16.45 -14.18 -20.29
C ARG A 55 15.26 -14.42 -21.21
N HIS A 56 15.50 -14.38 -22.52
CA HIS A 56 14.48 -14.71 -23.51
C HIS A 56 14.11 -16.22 -23.47
N PRO A 57 12.82 -16.59 -23.60
CA PRO A 57 12.38 -17.98 -23.55
C PRO A 57 12.80 -18.81 -24.77
N SER A 58 13.08 -18.19 -25.92
CA SER A 58 13.51 -18.93 -27.13
C SER A 58 15.04 -18.98 -27.26
N MET A 59 15.60 -20.19 -27.41
CA MET A 59 17.05 -20.40 -27.63
C MET A 59 17.58 -19.80 -28.96
N LEU A 60 16.71 -19.44 -29.89
CA LEU A 60 17.05 -18.80 -31.17
C LEU A 60 17.43 -17.32 -31.02
N PHE A 61 17.19 -16.70 -29.86
CA PHE A 61 17.41 -15.27 -29.59
C PHE A 61 18.86 -14.95 -29.15
N ASN A 62 19.84 -15.72 -29.63
CA ASN A 62 21.25 -15.59 -29.22
C ASN A 62 22.12 -14.86 -30.26
N SER A 63 21.53 -14.00 -31.09
CA SER A 63 22.24 -13.36 -32.21
C SER A 63 23.04 -12.10 -31.86
N GLY A 64 23.04 -11.62 -30.60
CA GLY A 64 23.89 -10.49 -30.23
C GLY A 64 23.96 -10.16 -28.73
N HIS A 65 25.14 -9.70 -28.28
CA HIS A 65 25.39 -9.23 -26.91
C HIS A 65 24.41 -8.12 -26.47
N HIS A 66 24.03 -7.23 -27.39
CA HIS A 66 23.10 -6.13 -27.12
C HIS A 66 21.69 -6.61 -26.70
N MET A 67 21.18 -7.67 -27.34
CA MET A 67 19.82 -8.16 -27.06
C MET A 67 19.72 -8.85 -25.70
N ASN A 68 20.77 -9.57 -25.29
CA ASN A 68 20.83 -10.16 -23.95
C ASN A 68 20.95 -9.09 -22.86
N SER A 69 21.71 -8.00 -23.11
CA SER A 69 21.76 -6.87 -22.18
C SER A 69 20.44 -6.11 -22.10
N ASP A 70 19.69 -5.98 -23.20
CA ASP A 70 18.41 -5.27 -23.20
C ASP A 70 17.36 -5.99 -22.36
N ILE A 71 17.22 -7.32 -22.53
CA ILE A 71 16.30 -8.14 -21.73
C ILE A 71 16.72 -8.14 -20.27
N TRP A 72 18.02 -8.26 -20.00
CA TRP A 72 18.55 -8.14 -18.64
C TRP A 72 18.16 -6.80 -18.00
N ASN A 73 18.45 -5.70 -18.69
CA ASN A 73 18.15 -4.35 -18.21
C ASN A 73 16.65 -4.15 -18.01
N GLN A 74 15.82 -4.74 -18.88
CA GLN A 74 14.37 -4.74 -18.73
C GLN A 74 13.93 -5.50 -17.47
N GLY A 75 14.46 -6.71 -17.25
CA GLY A 75 14.18 -7.50 -16.05
C GLY A 75 14.57 -6.76 -14.75
N VAL A 76 15.74 -6.09 -14.74
CA VAL A 76 16.16 -5.25 -13.61
C VAL A 76 15.18 -4.10 -13.37
N ARG A 77 14.77 -3.39 -14.42
CA ARG A 77 13.80 -2.27 -14.32
C ARG A 77 12.45 -2.74 -13.79
N ASP A 78 11.92 -3.84 -14.34
CA ASP A 78 10.61 -4.36 -13.96
C ASP A 78 10.61 -4.85 -12.51
N LEU A 79 11.70 -5.51 -12.09
CA LEU A 79 11.82 -5.95 -10.70
C LEU A 79 11.96 -4.77 -9.75
N ARG A 80 12.77 -3.75 -10.10
CA ARG A 80 12.88 -2.53 -9.30
C ARG A 80 11.52 -1.86 -9.14
N SER A 81 10.77 -1.70 -10.23
CA SER A 81 9.43 -1.11 -10.21
C SER A 81 8.47 -1.91 -9.31
N ALA A 82 8.50 -3.24 -9.37
CA ALA A 82 7.67 -4.08 -8.51
C ALA A 82 8.05 -3.93 -7.02
N LEU A 83 9.36 -3.94 -6.71
CA LEU A 83 9.85 -3.72 -5.35
C LEU A 83 9.50 -2.32 -4.82
N ASP A 84 9.54 -1.30 -5.67
CA ASP A 84 9.16 0.07 -5.30
C ASP A 84 7.66 0.19 -5.02
N ALA A 85 6.81 -0.41 -5.85
CA ALA A 85 5.36 -0.44 -5.63
C ALA A 85 5.03 -1.16 -4.30
N MET A 86 5.63 -2.33 -4.06
CA MET A 86 5.49 -3.05 -2.80
C MET A 86 6.01 -2.24 -1.61
N SER A 87 7.11 -1.50 -1.75
CA SER A 87 7.63 -0.61 -0.70
C SER A 87 6.60 0.44 -0.31
N TYR A 88 6.02 1.11 -1.31
CA TYR A 88 5.04 2.16 -1.10
C TYR A 88 3.80 1.62 -0.39
N GLU A 89 3.23 0.51 -0.88
CA GLU A 89 2.05 -0.10 -0.27
C GLU A 89 2.34 -0.64 1.13
N THR A 90 3.50 -1.25 1.36
CA THR A 90 3.90 -1.72 2.69
C THR A 90 4.00 -0.55 3.68
N ARG A 91 4.53 0.60 3.24
CA ARG A 91 4.56 1.83 4.03
C ARG A 91 3.16 2.37 4.31
N LEU A 92 2.22 2.28 3.36
CA LEU A 92 0.82 2.64 3.59
C LEU A 92 0.12 1.71 4.60
N LEU A 93 0.41 0.41 4.55
CA LEU A 93 -0.14 -0.57 5.50
C LEU A 93 0.41 -0.36 6.92
N GLN A 94 1.66 0.09 7.03
CA GLN A 94 2.32 0.39 8.30
C GLN A 94 2.10 1.83 8.77
N ALA A 95 1.68 2.73 7.89
CA ALA A 95 1.28 4.06 8.28
C ALA A 95 0.15 3.93 9.30
N PRO A 96 0.18 4.71 10.39
CA PRO A 96 -0.96 4.78 11.27
C PRO A 96 -2.16 5.13 10.40
N LYS A 97 -3.14 4.20 10.30
CA LYS A 97 -4.41 4.49 9.64
C LYS A 97 -4.84 5.85 10.18
N PRO A 98 -5.17 6.85 9.33
CA PRO A 98 -5.80 8.06 9.83
C PRO A 98 -6.95 7.56 10.68
N ALA A 99 -6.94 7.90 11.97
CA ALA A 99 -7.87 7.36 12.96
C ALA A 99 -9.24 7.32 12.29
N SER A 100 -9.67 6.11 11.92
CA SER A 100 -10.92 5.97 11.21
C SER A 100 -11.94 6.57 12.15
N LEU A 101 -12.85 7.37 11.59
CA LEU A 101 -14.05 7.85 12.26
C LEU A 101 -14.99 6.68 12.64
N THR A 102 -14.46 5.49 12.91
CA THR A 102 -15.10 4.45 13.71
C THR A 102 -14.96 4.86 15.17
N THR A 103 -15.61 5.96 15.52
CA THR A 103 -15.88 6.28 16.92
C THR A 103 -16.93 5.27 17.36
N GLU A 104 -16.48 4.13 17.87
CA GLU A 104 -17.33 3.06 18.42
C GLU A 104 -18.20 3.55 19.60
N LYS A 105 -17.93 4.77 20.11
CA LYS A 105 -18.74 5.48 21.10
C LYS A 105 -18.75 6.97 20.83
N ILE A 106 -19.87 7.53 20.35
CA ILE A 106 -20.09 8.98 20.39
C ILE A 106 -20.08 9.40 21.86
N THR A 107 -18.94 9.88 22.34
CA THR A 107 -18.81 10.45 23.68
C THR A 107 -19.14 11.94 23.64
N LEU A 108 -19.57 12.49 24.77
CA LEU A 108 -19.88 13.93 24.89
C LEU A 108 -18.67 14.80 24.47
N ASP A 109 -17.45 14.37 24.82
CA ASP A 109 -16.21 15.05 24.46
C ASP A 109 -15.97 15.07 22.94
N TRP A 110 -16.27 13.98 22.24
CA TRP A 110 -16.18 13.92 20.78
C TRP A 110 -17.14 14.92 20.12
N LEU A 111 -18.38 14.96 20.61
CA LEU A 111 -19.45 15.81 20.09
C LEU A 111 -19.11 17.30 20.26
N ILE A 112 -18.52 17.68 21.39
CA ILE A 112 -18.09 19.06 21.65
C ILE A 112 -16.95 19.47 20.70
N LYS A 113 -16.03 18.57 20.38
CA LYS A 113 -14.86 18.87 19.54
C LYS A 113 -15.16 18.93 18.04
N HIS A 114 -16.15 18.19 17.56
CA HIS A 114 -16.39 18.01 16.13
C HIS A 114 -17.69 18.63 15.61
N VAL A 115 -18.64 18.98 16.48
CA VAL A 115 -19.89 19.65 16.07
C VAL A 115 -19.69 21.17 16.17
N PRO A 116 -19.96 21.94 15.10
CA PRO A 116 -19.81 23.39 15.13
C PRO A 116 -20.78 24.04 16.12
N ALA A 117 -20.35 25.12 16.77
CA ALA A 117 -21.11 25.81 17.81
C ALA A 117 -22.51 26.27 17.34
N THR A 118 -22.67 26.55 16.05
CA THR A 118 -23.96 26.95 15.44
C THR A 118 -25.03 25.87 15.56
N LEU A 119 -24.68 24.59 15.40
CA LEU A 119 -25.60 23.46 15.57
C LEU A 119 -26.01 23.29 17.04
N TRP A 120 -25.08 23.53 17.96
CA TRP A 120 -25.36 23.52 19.40
C TRP A 120 -26.35 24.62 19.81
N PHE A 121 -26.10 25.85 19.37
CA PHE A 121 -27.01 26.96 19.64
C PHE A 121 -28.41 26.69 19.06
N GLY A 122 -28.49 26.19 17.82
CA GLY A 122 -29.76 25.80 17.21
C GLY A 122 -30.54 24.77 18.03
N ALA A 123 -29.87 23.71 18.49
CA ALA A 123 -30.49 22.67 19.32
C ALA A 123 -30.99 23.22 20.67
N ILE A 124 -30.20 24.06 21.34
CA ILE A 124 -30.58 24.70 22.61
C ILE A 124 -31.77 25.63 22.41
N THR A 125 -31.74 26.48 21.38
CA THR A 125 -32.84 27.41 21.09
C THR A 125 -34.15 26.66 20.80
N LEU A 126 -34.08 25.56 20.03
CA LEU A 126 -35.25 24.75 19.72
C LEU A 126 -35.84 24.09 20.98
N LEU A 127 -34.98 23.63 21.89
CA LEU A 127 -35.40 23.02 23.17
C LEU A 127 -36.08 24.06 24.08
N VAL A 128 -35.52 25.28 24.17
CA VAL A 128 -36.12 26.39 24.92
C VAL A 128 -37.48 26.77 24.33
N MET A 129 -37.59 26.90 23.00
CA MET A 129 -38.86 27.22 22.36
C MET A 129 -39.91 26.14 22.63
N ALA A 130 -39.56 24.86 22.49
CA ALA A 130 -40.49 23.76 22.76
C ALA A 130 -41.00 23.78 24.22
N PHE A 131 -40.11 24.06 25.18
CA PHE A 131 -40.48 24.18 26.58
C PHE A 131 -41.39 25.39 26.84
N SER A 132 -41.08 26.55 26.25
CA SER A 132 -41.90 27.75 26.37
C SER A 132 -43.29 27.57 25.77
N PHE A 133 -43.41 26.93 24.59
CA PHE A 133 -44.70 26.61 23.99
C PHE A 133 -45.50 25.60 24.83
N GLY A 134 -44.84 24.56 25.34
CA GLY A 134 -45.49 23.59 26.23
C GLY A 134 -46.03 24.24 27.51
N TYR A 135 -45.26 25.13 28.13
CA TYR A 135 -45.68 25.89 29.31
C TYR A 135 -46.83 26.85 29.00
N ALA A 136 -46.79 27.54 27.86
CA ALA A 136 -47.84 28.47 27.45
C ALA A 136 -49.14 27.74 27.06
N ALA A 137 -49.07 26.56 26.45
CA ALA A 137 -50.23 25.76 26.07
C ALA A 137 -50.84 24.96 27.24
N GLY A 138 -50.09 24.75 28.32
CA GLY A 138 -50.55 24.10 29.55
C GLY A 138 -51.15 25.04 30.60
N LYS A 139 -51.15 26.35 30.34
CA LYS A 139 -51.91 27.36 31.10
C LYS A 139 -53.25 27.62 30.43
#